data_AF-A0A3P3FZA5-F1
#
_entry.id   AF-A0A3P3FZA5-F1
#
_cell.length_a   1.000
_cell.length_b   1.000
_cell.length_c   1.000
_cell.angle_alpha   90.00
_cell.angle_beta   90.00
_cell.angle_gamma   90.00
#
_symmetry.space_group_name_H-M   'P 1'
#
loop_
_entity.id
_entity.type
_entity.pdbx_description
1 polymer ?
#
loop_
_entity_poly.entity_id
_entity_poly.type
_entity_poly.pdbx_seq_one_letter_code
_entity_poly.pdbx_strand_id
1 'polypeptide(L)'
;MIFDYAPPGKTVSGTLFYLMLSPLSKTLEREEIRLSRRAEIEADRHAARAGDTYSVARALLLVGAASALFKDRVDDPLRRELLGSMTPPEPPLARMLKAASELFDTATLKEHIQKAWAAPDDEKSDHPPWPERLAALGYASPPTIEPVERTALLTLLPSETVAERVRYFDYEWTSRVADHLDR
;
A
#
# COMPACT_ATOMS: atom_id res chain seq x y z
N MET A 1 -6.81 -3.95 32.37
CA MET A 1 -5.57 -3.18 32.13
C MET A 1 -5.48 -2.04 33.13
N ILE A 2 -4.30 -1.53 33.52
CA ILE A 2 -4.16 -0.53 34.62
C ILE A 2 -4.99 0.76 34.39
N PHE A 3 -5.28 1.09 33.13
CA PHE A 3 -6.10 2.24 32.73
C PHE A 3 -7.61 2.08 32.95
N ASP A 4 -8.07 0.86 33.23
CA ASP A 4 -9.47 0.61 33.64
C ASP A 4 -9.73 1.16 35.06
N TYR A 5 -8.68 1.22 35.89
CA TYR A 5 -8.74 1.69 37.28
C TYR A 5 -8.24 3.14 37.45
N ALA A 6 -7.36 3.62 36.58
CA ALA A 6 -6.86 4.99 36.59
C ALA A 6 -6.87 5.57 35.16
N PRO A 7 -8.02 6.06 34.68
CA PRO A 7 -8.14 6.57 33.32
C PRO A 7 -7.27 7.84 33.16
N PRO A 8 -6.45 7.93 32.10
CA PRO A 8 -5.47 9.01 31.95
C PRO A 8 -6.08 10.40 31.72
N GLY A 9 -7.36 10.47 31.32
CA GLY A 9 -8.11 11.72 31.20
C GLY A 9 -8.96 12.09 32.43
N LYS A 10 -8.96 11.27 33.49
CA LYS A 10 -9.81 11.47 34.69
C LYS A 10 -9.05 11.45 36.00
N THR A 11 -7.78 11.02 36.01
CA THR A 11 -6.99 10.86 37.25
C THR A 11 -5.54 11.29 37.04
N VAL A 12 -4.98 12.01 38.02
CA VAL A 12 -3.58 12.47 38.01
C VAL A 12 -2.60 11.29 37.91
N SER A 13 -2.88 10.19 38.62
CA SER A 13 -2.09 8.96 38.57
C SER A 13 -2.13 8.30 37.20
N GLY A 14 -3.30 8.25 36.54
CA GLY A 14 -3.45 7.77 35.18
C GLY A 14 -2.68 8.61 34.16
N THR A 15 -2.73 9.95 34.28
CA THR A 15 -1.96 10.86 33.42
C THR A 15 -0.45 10.65 33.60
N LEU A 16 0.03 10.52 34.85
CA LEU A 16 1.46 10.26 35.12
C LEU A 16 1.92 8.92 34.56
N PHE A 17 1.12 7.86 34.74
CA PHE A 17 1.42 6.54 34.18
C PHE A 17 1.45 6.55 32.66
N TYR A 18 0.50 7.23 32.02
CA TYR A 18 0.47 7.39 30.57
C TYR A 18 1.70 8.17 30.06
N LEU A 19 2.10 9.23 30.75
CA LEU A 19 3.31 9.99 30.40
C LEU A 19 4.60 9.17 30.57
N MET A 20 4.65 8.24 31.54
CA MET A 20 5.78 7.32 31.70
C MET A 20 5.81 6.21 30.66
N LEU A 21 4.64 5.69 30.25
CA LEU A 21 4.53 4.58 29.31
C LEU A 21 4.53 5.01 27.85
N SER A 22 4.07 6.21 27.52
CA SER A 22 4.02 6.71 26.14
C SER A 22 5.39 6.77 25.45
N PRO A 23 6.50 7.18 26.11
CA PRO A 23 7.83 7.06 25.54
C PRO A 23 8.24 5.61 25.26
N LEU A 24 7.86 4.69 26.16
CA LEU A 24 8.17 3.27 26.02
C LEU A 24 7.38 2.65 24.85
N SER A 25 6.09 2.97 24.71
CA SER A 25 5.27 2.48 23.59
C SER A 25 5.79 2.98 22.26
N LYS A 26 6.13 4.27 22.15
CA LYS A 26 6.74 4.85 20.93
C LYS A 26 8.09 4.21 20.60
N THR A 27 8.85 3.80 21.61
CA THR A 27 10.13 3.11 21.40
C THR A 27 9.91 1.68 20.90
N LEU A 28 8.92 0.98 21.45
CA LEU A 28 8.55 -0.37 20.99
C LEU A 28 7.99 -0.34 19.57
N GLU A 29 7.10 0.60 19.25
CA GLU A 29 6.55 0.79 17.89
C GLU A 29 7.68 1.05 16.87
N ARG A 30 8.65 1.90 17.21
CA ARG A 30 9.81 2.15 16.35
C ARG A 30 10.68 0.91 16.17
N GLU A 31 10.88 0.13 17.23
CA GLU A 31 11.64 -1.12 17.15
C GLU A 31 10.92 -2.18 16.34
N GLU A 32 9.59 -2.28 16.46
CA GLU A 32 8.75 -3.15 15.65
C GLU A 32 8.84 -2.79 14.16
N ILE A 33 8.71 -1.50 13.82
CA ILE A 33 8.91 -0.99 12.46
C ILE A 33 10.32 -1.35 11.97
N ARG A 34 11.36 -1.09 12.77
CA ARG A 34 12.75 -1.38 12.40
C ARG A 34 12.98 -2.88 12.13
N LEU A 35 12.38 -3.75 12.95
CA LEU A 35 12.48 -5.20 12.77
C LEU A 35 11.71 -5.68 11.54
N SER A 36 10.50 -5.17 11.31
CA SER A 36 9.71 -5.46 10.11
C SER A 36 10.47 -5.07 8.83
N ARG A 37 10.99 -3.84 8.78
CA ARG A 37 11.80 -3.36 7.66
C ARG A 37 13.01 -4.24 7.38
N ARG A 38 13.72 -4.70 8.43
CA ARG A 38 14.85 -5.62 8.28
C ARG A 38 14.41 -6.98 7.74
N ALA A 39 13.29 -7.50 8.23
CA ALA A 39 12.74 -8.77 7.76
C ALA A 39 12.35 -8.70 6.27
N GLU A 40 11.77 -7.60 5.80
CA GLU A 40 11.47 -7.41 4.37
C GLU A 40 12.73 -7.37 3.51
N ILE A 41 13.74 -6.60 3.93
CA ILE A 41 15.03 -6.54 3.22
C ILE A 41 15.70 -7.92 3.17
N GLU A 42 15.63 -8.68 4.25
CA GLU A 42 16.17 -10.04 4.30
C GLU A 42 15.36 -10.99 3.41
N ALA A 43 14.04 -10.87 3.38
CA ALA A 43 13.16 -11.65 2.50
C ALA A 43 13.46 -11.36 1.02
N ASP A 44 13.63 -10.08 0.64
CA ASP A 44 14.00 -9.69 -0.72
C ASP A 44 15.37 -10.27 -1.11
N ARG A 45 16.37 -10.16 -0.23
CA ARG A 45 17.69 -10.77 -0.43
C ARG A 45 17.63 -12.28 -0.55
N HIS A 46 16.82 -12.92 0.29
CA HIS A 46 16.65 -14.37 0.26
C HIS A 46 16.03 -14.80 -1.06
N ALA A 47 14.96 -14.13 -1.50
CA ALA A 47 14.32 -14.37 -2.80
C ALA A 47 15.31 -14.19 -3.96
N ALA A 48 16.12 -13.12 -3.93
CA ALA A 48 17.10 -12.85 -4.97
C ALA A 48 18.26 -13.86 -5.00
N ARG A 49 18.64 -14.44 -3.85
CA ARG A 49 19.65 -15.51 -3.76
C ARG A 49 19.11 -16.87 -4.19
N ALA A 50 17.86 -17.17 -3.85
CA ALA A 50 17.21 -18.44 -4.16
C ALA A 50 16.72 -18.51 -5.62
N GLY A 51 16.47 -17.36 -6.25
CA GLY A 51 15.99 -17.24 -7.62
C GLY A 51 16.82 -16.26 -8.45
N ASP A 52 16.14 -15.60 -9.38
CA ASP A 52 16.74 -14.59 -10.24
C ASP A 52 16.61 -13.19 -9.64
N THR A 53 17.75 -12.53 -9.42
CA THR A 53 17.81 -11.19 -8.82
C THR A 53 17.06 -10.15 -9.67
N TYR A 54 17.12 -10.24 -11.00
CA TYR A 54 16.39 -9.33 -11.88
C TYR A 54 14.87 -9.51 -11.75
N SER A 55 14.39 -10.75 -11.67
CA SER A 55 12.97 -11.07 -11.50
C SER A 55 12.41 -10.50 -10.20
N VAL A 56 13.16 -10.58 -9.11
CA VAL A 56 12.78 -9.97 -7.82
C VAL A 56 12.76 -8.45 -7.93
N ALA A 57 13.80 -7.84 -8.51
CA ALA A 57 13.83 -6.39 -8.74
C ALA A 57 12.67 -5.93 -9.63
N ARG A 58 12.34 -6.69 -10.68
CA ARG A 58 11.20 -6.42 -11.56
C ARG A 58 9.88 -6.48 -10.80
N ALA A 59 9.69 -7.49 -9.94
CA ALA A 59 8.48 -7.59 -9.12
C ALA A 59 8.35 -6.39 -8.18
N LEU A 60 9.43 -6.00 -7.48
CA LEU A 60 9.44 -4.82 -6.61
C LEU A 60 9.09 -3.54 -7.38
N LEU A 61 9.70 -3.35 -8.54
CA LEU A 61 9.44 -2.17 -9.39
C LEU A 61 8.00 -2.12 -9.90
N LEU A 62 7.41 -3.26 -10.29
CA LEU A 62 6.01 -3.32 -10.70
C LEU A 62 5.06 -3.00 -9.55
N VAL A 63 5.33 -3.50 -8.34
CA VAL A 63 4.53 -3.19 -7.14
C VAL A 63 4.67 -1.72 -6.77
N GLY A 64 5.89 -1.18 -6.77
CA GLY A 64 6.14 0.24 -6.50
C GLY A 64 5.43 1.15 -7.49
N ALA A 65 5.53 0.85 -8.79
CA ALA A 65 4.82 1.59 -9.82
C ALA A 65 3.30 1.51 -9.67
N ALA A 66 2.75 0.32 -9.38
CA ALA A 66 1.33 0.14 -9.15
C ALA A 66 0.85 0.91 -7.91
N SER A 67 1.61 0.89 -6.82
CA SER A 67 1.31 1.65 -5.60
C SER A 67 1.27 3.16 -5.87
N ALA A 68 2.29 3.70 -6.56
CA ALA A 68 2.31 5.11 -6.95
C ALA A 68 1.14 5.47 -7.89
N LEU A 69 0.83 4.62 -8.86
CA LEU A 69 -0.28 4.84 -9.79
C LEU A 69 -1.63 4.80 -9.09
N PHE A 70 -1.87 3.82 -8.21
CA PHE A 70 -3.13 3.71 -7.46
C PHE A 70 -3.32 4.87 -6.49
N LYS A 71 -2.25 5.37 -5.88
CA LYS A 71 -2.31 6.59 -5.10
C LYS A 71 -2.84 7.77 -5.93
N ASP A 72 -2.26 7.99 -7.12
CA ASP A 72 -2.60 9.11 -8.00
C ASP A 72 -4.00 8.97 -8.65
N ARG A 73 -4.37 7.76 -9.07
CA ARG A 73 -5.57 7.48 -9.88
C ARG A 73 -6.78 7.01 -9.07
N VAL A 74 -6.56 6.44 -7.89
CA VAL A 74 -7.61 5.82 -7.09
C VAL A 74 -7.72 6.49 -5.73
N ASP A 75 -6.69 6.40 -4.89
CA ASP A 75 -6.81 6.74 -3.47
C ASP A 75 -7.02 8.24 -3.22
N ASP A 76 -6.15 9.08 -3.78
CA ASP A 76 -6.21 10.53 -3.58
C ASP A 76 -7.47 11.14 -4.26
N PRO A 77 -7.89 10.72 -5.48
CA PRO A 77 -9.20 11.08 -6.03
C PRO A 77 -10.37 10.62 -5.17
N LEU A 78 -10.42 9.34 -4.78
CA LEU A 78 -11.52 8.77 -4.01
C LEU A 78 -11.69 9.48 -2.66
N ARG A 79 -10.58 9.76 -1.97
CA ARG A 79 -10.60 10.52 -0.71
C ARG A 79 -11.22 11.91 -0.90
N ARG A 80 -10.90 12.59 -2.01
CA ARG A 80 -11.47 13.92 -2.31
C ARG A 80 -12.97 13.84 -2.61
N GLU A 81 -13.39 12.83 -3.37
CA GLU A 81 -14.79 12.63 -3.74
C GLU A 81 -15.65 12.29 -2.52
N LEU A 82 -15.16 11.44 -1.62
CA LEU A 82 -15.85 11.10 -0.37
C LEU A 82 -16.05 12.29 0.58
N LEU A 83 -15.19 13.32 0.51
CA LEU A 83 -15.30 14.51 1.36
C LEU A 83 -16.39 15.50 0.92
N GLY A 84 -16.99 15.33 -0.26
CA GLY A 84 -17.92 16.34 -0.81
C GLY A 84 -19.07 15.80 -1.64
N SER A 85 -19.25 14.48 -1.75
CA SER A 85 -20.27 13.90 -2.63
C SER A 85 -21.54 13.49 -1.89
N MET A 86 -22.70 13.88 -2.44
CA MET A 86 -24.03 13.42 -2.04
C MET A 86 -24.42 12.08 -2.69
N THR A 87 -23.58 11.58 -3.60
CA THR A 87 -23.77 10.28 -4.29
C THR A 87 -22.52 9.42 -4.12
N PRO A 88 -22.65 8.09 -3.98
CA PRO A 88 -21.49 7.21 -3.95
C PRO A 88 -20.59 7.43 -5.18
N PRO A 89 -19.27 7.62 -5.00
CA PRO A 89 -18.34 7.77 -6.11
C PRO A 89 -18.18 6.45 -6.88
N GLU A 90 -17.52 6.47 -8.05
CA GLU A 90 -17.19 5.21 -8.76
C GLU A 90 -16.44 4.25 -7.81
N PRO A 91 -16.83 2.96 -7.74
CA PRO A 91 -16.24 1.99 -6.83
C PRO A 91 -14.72 1.82 -6.99
N PRO A 92 -13.99 1.56 -5.89
CA PRO A 92 -12.52 1.51 -5.90
C PRO A 92 -11.98 0.36 -6.76
N LEU A 93 -12.63 -0.81 -6.79
CA LEU A 93 -12.13 -1.94 -7.57
C LEU A 93 -12.16 -1.67 -9.08
N ALA A 94 -13.26 -1.10 -9.59
CA ALA A 94 -13.36 -0.70 -10.99
C ALA A 94 -12.24 0.30 -11.37
N ARG A 95 -12.00 1.31 -10.52
CA ARG A 95 -10.90 2.28 -10.72
C ARG A 95 -9.53 1.62 -10.71
N MET A 96 -9.27 0.72 -9.77
CA MET A 96 -8.00 -0.01 -9.67
C MET A 96 -7.75 -0.85 -10.92
N LEU A 97 -8.76 -1.58 -11.42
CA LEU A 97 -8.61 -2.39 -12.62
C LEU A 97 -8.35 -1.53 -13.87
N LYS A 98 -9.02 -0.38 -13.96
CA LYS A 98 -8.78 0.60 -15.03
C LYS A 98 -7.38 1.21 -14.94
N ALA A 99 -6.93 1.59 -13.75
CA ALA A 99 -5.58 2.13 -13.55
C ALA A 99 -4.51 1.07 -13.83
N ALA A 100 -4.72 -0.18 -13.40
CA ALA A 100 -3.74 -1.25 -13.58
C ALA A 100 -3.40 -1.52 -15.06
N SER A 101 -4.36 -1.32 -15.98
CA SER A 101 -4.09 -1.48 -17.41
C SER A 101 -3.23 -0.36 -18.00
N GLU A 102 -3.13 0.80 -17.34
CA GLU A 102 -2.22 1.88 -17.76
C GLU A 102 -0.74 1.46 -17.61
N LEU A 103 -0.42 0.52 -16.72
CA LEU A 103 0.95 -0.01 -16.56
C LEU A 103 1.40 -0.90 -17.72
N PHE A 104 0.52 -1.20 -18.67
CA PHE A 104 0.90 -1.87 -19.92
C PHE A 104 1.66 -0.91 -20.85
N ASP A 105 1.44 0.39 -20.68
CA ASP A 105 2.20 1.42 -21.39
C ASP A 105 3.57 1.63 -20.74
N THR A 106 4.62 1.58 -21.57
CA THR A 106 6.01 1.67 -21.10
C THR A 106 6.34 3.04 -20.52
N ALA A 107 5.78 4.12 -21.08
CA ALA A 107 6.04 5.47 -20.60
C ALA A 107 5.41 5.68 -19.21
N THR A 108 4.17 5.23 -19.04
CA THR A 108 3.43 5.27 -17.78
C THR A 108 4.11 4.43 -16.71
N LEU A 109 4.54 3.21 -17.04
CA LEU A 109 5.30 2.37 -16.11
C LEU A 109 6.59 3.07 -15.65
N LYS A 110 7.36 3.61 -16.60
CA LYS A 110 8.62 4.31 -16.28
C LYS A 110 8.40 5.51 -15.38
N GLU A 111 7.38 6.33 -15.66
CA GLU A 111 7.02 7.47 -14.82
C GLU A 111 6.74 7.04 -13.38
N HIS A 112 5.91 6.01 -13.20
CA HIS A 112 5.49 5.57 -11.86
C HIS A 112 6.58 4.81 -11.10
N ILE A 113 7.50 4.13 -11.80
CA ILE A 113 8.75 3.63 -11.20
C ILE A 113 9.56 4.80 -10.62
N GLN A 114 9.72 5.89 -11.38
CA GLN A 114 10.48 7.05 -10.90
C GLN A 114 9.79 7.73 -9.72
N LYS A 115 8.46 7.84 -9.73
CA LYS A 115 7.70 8.35 -8.58
C LYS A 115 7.90 7.47 -7.34
N ALA A 116 7.79 6.15 -7.48
CA ALA A 116 7.99 5.21 -6.38
C ALA A 116 9.43 5.29 -5.84
N TRP A 117 10.42 5.42 -6.72
CA TRP A 117 11.82 5.58 -6.35
C TRP A 117 12.10 6.89 -5.60
N ALA A 118 11.47 7.99 -6.03
CA ALA A 118 11.65 9.31 -5.44
C ALA A 118 10.75 9.56 -4.22
N ALA A 119 9.90 8.61 -3.84
CA ALA A 119 9.00 8.75 -2.71
C ALA A 119 9.80 8.92 -1.41
N PRO A 120 9.44 9.88 -0.54
CA PRO A 120 10.11 10.05 0.75
C PRO A 120 9.87 8.83 1.65
N ASP A 121 10.81 8.54 2.54
CA ASP A 121 10.61 7.53 3.58
C ASP A 121 9.49 7.99 4.52
N ASP A 122 8.48 7.15 4.69
CA ASP A 122 7.50 7.28 5.77
C ASP A 122 8.01 6.50 6.97
N GLU A 123 8.66 7.18 7.92
CA GLU A 123 9.23 6.57 9.14
C GLU A 123 8.20 5.78 9.98
N LYS A 124 6.90 5.94 9.72
CA LYS A 124 5.82 5.20 10.38
C LYS A 124 5.40 3.94 9.62
N SER A 125 5.84 3.79 8.37
CA SER A 125 5.63 2.61 7.54
C SER A 125 6.54 1.47 8.00
N ASP A 126 5.95 0.29 8.15
CA ASP A 126 6.64 -0.99 8.36
C ASP A 126 7.35 -1.50 7.10
N HIS A 127 6.99 -0.97 5.93
CA HIS A 127 7.69 -1.22 4.67
C HIS A 127 8.89 -0.28 4.49
N PRO A 128 10.08 -0.79 4.13
CA PRO A 128 11.24 0.03 3.78
C PRO A 128 11.02 0.82 2.47
N PRO A 129 11.72 1.95 2.29
CA PRO A 129 11.75 2.68 1.02
C PRO A 129 12.19 1.79 -0.16
N TRP A 130 11.57 2.00 -1.33
CA TRP A 130 11.92 1.28 -2.56
C TRP A 130 13.42 1.33 -2.91
N PRO A 131 14.14 2.46 -2.75
CA PRO A 131 15.57 2.51 -2.98
C PRO A 131 16.37 1.55 -2.09
N GLU A 132 15.99 1.41 -0.82
CA GLU A 132 16.68 0.50 0.11
C GLU A 132 16.46 -0.96 -0.27
N ARG A 133 15.23 -1.31 -0.66
CA ARG A 133 14.88 -2.67 -1.09
C ARG A 133 15.66 -3.08 -2.34
N LEU A 134 15.75 -2.20 -3.35
CA LEU A 134 16.51 -2.47 -4.58
C LEU A 134 18.03 -2.45 -4.35
N ALA A 135 18.54 -1.57 -3.49
CA ALA A 135 19.95 -1.57 -3.10
C ALA A 135 20.33 -2.88 -2.39
N ALA A 136 19.42 -3.46 -1.61
CA ALA A 136 19.64 -4.76 -0.99
C ALA A 136 19.82 -5.91 -2.01
N LEU A 137 19.32 -5.73 -3.23
CA LEU A 137 19.50 -6.64 -4.37
C LEU A 137 20.73 -6.28 -5.23
N GLY A 138 21.44 -5.20 -4.93
CA GLY A 138 22.63 -4.75 -5.66
C GLY A 138 22.36 -3.68 -6.73
N TYR A 139 21.16 -3.10 -6.80
CA TYR A 139 20.83 -2.03 -7.75
C TYR A 139 21.00 -0.64 -7.13
N ALA A 140 21.92 0.17 -7.67
CA ALA A 140 22.10 1.57 -7.28
C ALA A 140 21.05 2.52 -7.91
N SER A 141 20.35 2.05 -8.94
CA SER A 141 19.27 2.75 -9.63
C SER A 141 18.26 1.74 -10.17
N PRO A 142 16.99 2.13 -10.41
CA PRO A 142 16.00 1.24 -11.01
C PRO A 142 16.50 0.67 -12.34
N PRO A 143 16.62 -0.66 -12.51
CA PRO A 143 16.82 -1.24 -13.83
C PRO A 143 15.62 -0.94 -14.73
N THR A 144 15.86 -0.86 -16.04
CA THR A 144 14.77 -0.84 -17.02
C THR A 144 14.06 -2.18 -16.99
N ILE A 145 12.73 -2.16 -16.92
CA ILE A 145 11.89 -3.36 -16.96
C ILE A 145 10.84 -3.25 -18.04
N GLU A 146 10.51 -4.38 -18.64
CA GLU A 146 9.40 -4.49 -19.58
C GLU A 146 8.05 -4.46 -18.85
N PRO A 147 7.04 -3.80 -19.43
CA PRO A 147 5.68 -3.79 -18.88
C PRO A 147 5.09 -5.19 -18.76
N VAL A 148 4.05 -5.31 -17.95
CA VAL A 148 3.24 -6.53 -17.93
C VAL A 148 2.30 -6.51 -19.12
N GLU A 149 2.18 -7.64 -19.83
CA GLU A 149 1.28 -7.73 -20.98
C GLU A 149 -0.16 -8.03 -20.56
N ARG A 150 -0.33 -8.77 -19.46
CA ARG A 150 -1.62 -9.19 -18.90
C ARG A 150 -1.54 -9.25 -17.38
N THR A 151 -2.67 -9.00 -16.72
CA THR A 151 -2.79 -9.18 -15.28
C THR A 151 -3.05 -10.64 -14.94
N ALA A 152 -2.61 -11.08 -13.75
CA ALA A 152 -2.94 -12.41 -13.23
C ALA A 152 -4.46 -12.66 -13.20
N LEU A 153 -5.25 -11.63 -12.92
CA LEU A 153 -6.71 -11.70 -12.91
C LEU A 153 -7.27 -12.11 -14.29
N LEU A 154 -6.74 -11.54 -15.37
CA LEU A 154 -7.16 -11.84 -16.75
C LEU A 154 -6.56 -13.13 -17.31
N THR A 155 -5.51 -13.66 -16.68
CA THR A 155 -4.84 -14.89 -17.12
C THR A 155 -5.35 -16.12 -16.38
N LEU A 156 -5.63 -16.01 -15.08
CA LEU A 156 -5.92 -17.15 -14.21
C LEU A 156 -7.41 -17.42 -14.03
N LEU A 157 -8.27 -16.42 -14.29
CA LEU A 157 -9.71 -16.54 -14.08
C LEU A 157 -10.49 -16.36 -15.38
N PRO A 158 -11.62 -17.09 -15.55
CA PRO A 158 -12.57 -16.82 -16.61
C PRO A 158 -13.11 -15.39 -16.55
N SER A 159 -13.35 -14.78 -17.70
CA SER A 159 -13.80 -13.38 -17.80
C SER A 159 -15.14 -13.13 -17.11
N GLU A 160 -16.01 -14.13 -17.12
CA GLU A 160 -17.32 -14.14 -16.49
C GLU A 160 -17.19 -14.11 -14.98
N THR A 161 -16.27 -14.90 -14.42
CA THR A 161 -15.96 -14.91 -12.98
C THR A 161 -15.41 -13.57 -12.55
N VAL A 162 -14.50 -12.97 -13.33
CA VAL A 162 -13.96 -11.64 -13.03
C VAL A 162 -15.09 -10.60 -13.03
N ALA A 163 -15.93 -10.58 -14.06
CA ALA A 163 -17.03 -9.63 -14.18
C ALA A 163 -18.07 -9.80 -13.05
N GLU A 164 -18.39 -11.03 -12.66
CA GLU A 164 -19.27 -11.31 -11.53
C GLU A 164 -18.70 -10.78 -10.21
N ARG A 165 -17.42 -11.06 -9.95
CA ARG A 165 -16.75 -10.62 -8.70
C ARG A 165 -16.63 -9.11 -8.62
N VAL A 166 -16.33 -8.45 -9.73
CA VAL A 166 -16.30 -6.98 -9.80
C VAL A 166 -17.69 -6.41 -9.48
N ARG A 167 -18.75 -6.89 -10.15
CA ARG A 167 -20.13 -6.44 -9.86
C ARG A 167 -20.53 -6.65 -8.40
N TYR A 168 -20.20 -7.80 -7.82
CA TYR A 168 -20.52 -8.09 -6.44
C TYR A 168 -19.81 -7.14 -5.47
N PHE A 169 -18.51 -6.93 -5.66
CA PHE A 169 -17.73 -6.04 -4.82
C PHE A 169 -18.20 -4.58 -4.94
N ASP A 170 -18.46 -4.12 -6.16
CA ASP A 170 -18.94 -2.78 -6.44
C ASP A 170 -20.31 -2.53 -5.80
N TYR A 171 -21.22 -3.51 -5.86
CA TYR A 171 -22.52 -3.45 -5.21
C TYR A 171 -22.41 -3.37 -3.68
N GLU A 172 -21.61 -4.25 -3.07
CA GLU A 172 -21.40 -4.27 -1.62
C GLU A 172 -20.81 -2.96 -1.11
N TRP A 173 -19.79 -2.44 -1.82
CA TRP A 173 -19.15 -1.19 -1.46
C TRP A 173 -20.11 -0.01 -1.63
N THR A 174 -20.80 0.10 -2.77
CA THR A 174 -21.72 1.20 -3.06
C THR A 174 -22.86 1.25 -2.05
N SER A 175 -23.45 0.10 -1.71
CA SER A 175 -24.53 0.01 -0.74
C SER A 175 -24.09 0.49 0.63
N ARG A 176 -22.90 0.09 1.09
CA ARG A 176 -22.36 0.53 2.39
C ARG A 176 -22.01 2.02 2.43
N VAL A 177 -21.50 2.55 1.32
CA VAL A 177 -21.20 3.99 1.22
C VAL A 177 -22.47 4.81 1.18
N ALA A 178 -23.50 4.37 0.43
CA ALA A 178 -24.81 5.01 0.43
C ALA A 178 -25.42 5.04 1.84
N ASP A 179 -25.42 3.90 2.54
CA ASP A 179 -25.88 3.81 3.94
C ASP A 179 -25.11 4.74 4.90
N HIS A 180 -23.84 5.05 4.60
CA HIS A 180 -23.02 5.96 5.38
C HIS A 180 -23.29 7.43 5.05
N LEU A 181 -23.61 7.75 3.79
CA LEU A 181 -23.92 9.10 3.32
C LEU A 181 -25.34 9.54 3.70
N ASP A 182 -26.27 8.61 3.92
CA ASP A 182 -27.66 8.87 4.35
C ASP A 182 -27.80 9.13 5.87
N ARG A 183 -26.72 9.05 6.65
CA ARG A 183 -26.70 9.26 8.13
C ARG A 183 -26.12 10.62 8.50
#